data_AF-D5ELX1-F1
#
_entry.id   AF-D5ELX1-F1
#
_cell.length_a   1.000
_cell.length_b   1.000
_cell.length_c   1.000
_cell.angle_alpha   90.00
_cell.angle_beta   90.00
_cell.angle_gamma   90.00
#
_symmetry.space_group_name_H-M   'P 1'
#
loop_
_entity.id
_entity.type
_entity.pdbx_description
1 polymer ?
#
loop_
_entity_poly.entity_id
_entity_poly.type
_entity_poly.pdbx_seq_one_letter_code
_entity_poly.pdbx_strand_id
1 'polypeptide(L)' 'MSQHNSFKASGGGGKKNRTVLKRFERVELLRKRGEWKEGDRVIGLKKTQPEA' A
#
# COMPACT_ATOMS: atom_id res chain seq x y z
N MET A 1 24.29 19.01 11.24
CA MET A 1 23.83 18.51 9.93
C MET A 1 22.38 18.94 9.74
N SER A 2 22.10 19.82 8.78
CA SER A 2 20.74 20.35 8.52
C SER A 2 20.22 19.75 7.21
N GLN A 3 18.96 19.29 7.19
CA GLN A 3 18.34 18.74 5.99
C GLN A 3 18.10 19.85 4.96
N HIS A 4 18.62 19.67 3.75
CA HIS A 4 18.50 20.65 2.66
C HIS A 4 17.02 20.89 2.29
N ASN A 5 16.66 22.16 2.04
CA ASN A 5 15.27 22.57 1.82
C ASN A 5 14.59 21.90 0.60
N SER A 6 15.34 21.45 -0.40
CA SER A 6 14.80 20.69 -1.54
C SER A 6 14.31 19.28 -1.16
N PHE A 7 14.75 18.77 -0.02
CA PHE A 7 14.31 17.48 0.52
C PHE A 7 13.06 17.62 1.40
N LYS A 8 12.56 18.85 1.61
CA LYS A 8 11.28 19.08 2.27
C LYS A 8 10.19 18.73 1.27
N ALA A 9 9.48 17.63 1.52
CA ALA A 9 8.31 17.26 0.76
C ALA A 9 7.30 18.41 0.80
N SER A 10 7.11 19.09 -0.33
CA SER A 10 6.12 20.14 -0.49
C SER A 10 4.72 19.56 -0.22
N GLY A 11 4.17 19.85 0.96
CA GLY A 11 2.72 19.83 1.20
C GLY A 11 1.99 18.48 1.31
N GLY A 12 2.63 17.35 1.63
CA GLY A 12 1.84 16.13 1.94
C GLY A 12 2.46 14.76 1.68
N GLY A 13 3.78 14.61 1.84
CA GLY A 13 4.49 13.38 1.51
C GLY A 13 4.05 12.10 2.24
N GLY A 14 3.27 12.21 3.33
CA GLY A 14 2.84 11.05 4.13
C GLY A 14 1.53 10.40 3.70
N LYS A 15 0.63 11.11 3.01
CA LYS A 15 -0.74 10.63 2.76
C LYS A 15 -1.19 10.69 1.30
N LYS A 16 -0.69 11.61 0.48
CA LYS A 16 -1.25 11.85 -0.87
C LYS A 16 -0.72 10.89 -1.94
N ASN A 17 0.51 10.38 -1.80
CA ASN A 17 1.17 9.55 -2.81
C ASN A 17 1.68 8.23 -2.20
N ARG A 18 0.80 7.47 -1.54
CA ARG A 18 1.20 6.19 -0.96
C ARG A 18 1.23 5.12 -2.05
N THR A 19 2.43 4.84 -2.57
CA THR A 19 2.67 3.85 -3.64
C THR A 19 2.49 2.40 -3.18
N VAL A 20 2.51 2.15 -1.87
CA VAL A 20 2.43 0.81 -1.28
C VAL A 20 1.14 0.63 -0.47
N LEU A 21 0.37 -0.39 -0.84
CA LEU A 21 -0.77 -0.87 -0.08
C LEU A 21 -0.30 -1.63 1.17
N LYS A 22 -0.98 -1.39 2.28
CA LYS A 22 -0.79 -2.18 3.51
C LYS A 22 -1.37 -3.57 3.31
N ARG A 23 -0.86 -4.54 4.07
CA ARG A 23 -1.22 -5.96 3.91
C ARG A 23 -2.73 -6.20 4.06
N PHE A 24 -3.40 -5.54 5.01
CA PHE A 24 -4.85 -5.68 5.19
C PHE A 24 -5.63 -5.18 3.96
N GLU A 25 -5.24 -4.05 3.38
CA GLU A 25 -5.84 -3.53 2.13
C GLU A 25 -5.59 -4.48 0.97
N ARG A 26 -4.41 -5.10 0.90
CA ARG A 26 -4.11 -6.13 -0.11
C ARG A 26 -5.01 -7.36 0.06
N VAL A 27 -5.24 -7.81 1.29
CA VAL A 27 -6.15 -8.93 1.59
C VAL A 27 -7.58 -8.59 1.18
N GLU A 28 -8.09 -7.40 1.51
CA GLU A 28 -9.42 -6.96 1.10
C GLU A 28 -9.57 -6.87 -0.42
N LEU A 29 -8.55 -6.34 -1.10
CA LEU A 29 -8.52 -6.25 -2.55
C LEU A 29 -8.48 -7.63 -3.22
N LEU A 30 -7.68 -8.57 -2.70
CA LEU A 30 -7.68 -9.95 -3.21
C LEU A 30 -8.99 -10.67 -2.90
N ARG A 31 -9.62 -10.41 -1.75
CA ARG A 31 -10.93 -10.95 -1.39
C ARG A 31 -12.01 -10.46 -2.36
N LYS A 32 -12.02 -9.17 -2.69
CA LYS A 32 -12.91 -8.59 -3.71
C LYS A 32 -12.73 -9.23 -5.09
N ARG A 33 -11.49 -9.61 -5.43
CA ARG A 33 -11.15 -10.31 -6.69
C ARG A 33 -11.38 -11.83 -6.64
N GLY A 34 -11.77 -12.39 -5.49
CA GLY A 34 -11.92 -13.83 -5.30
C GLY A 34 -10.61 -14.62 -5.27
N GLU A 35 -9.46 -13.95 -5.23
CA GLU A 35 -8.12 -14.57 -5.21
C GLU A 35 -7.65 -14.90 -3.79
N TRP A 36 -8.41 -14.53 -2.76
CA TRP A 36 -8.11 -14.82 -1.35
C TRP A 36 -9.40 -15.17 -0.60
N LYS A 37 -9.37 -16.25 0.18
CA LYS A 37 -10.50 -16.75 0.97
C LYS A 37 -10.21 -16.70 2.46
N GLU A 38 -11.27 -16.72 3.26
CA GLU A 38 -11.14 -16.77 4.72
C GLU A 38 -10.46 -18.07 5.15
N GLY A 39 -9.41 -17.95 5.97
CA GLY A 39 -8.53 -19.06 6.35
C GLY A 39 -7.23 -19.15 5.54
N ASP A 40 -7.12 -18.45 4.40
CA ASP A 40 -5.86 -18.37 3.67
C ASP A 40 -4.80 -17.54 4.43
N ARG A 41 -3.53 -17.81 4.15
CA ARG A 41 -2.43 -17.10 4.80
C ARG A 41 -2.44 -15.62 4.38
N VAL A 42 -2.19 -14.74 5.34
CA VAL A 42 -2.06 -13.28 5.10
C VAL A 42 -0.64 -12.88 4.65
N ILE A 43 0.31 -13.82 4.66
CA ILE A 43 1.70 -13.64 4.21
C ILE A 43 1.92 -14.28 2.84
N GLY A 44 2.92 -13.80 2.09
CA GLY A 44 3.21 -14.34 0.75
C GLY A 44 2.16 -14.01 -0.32
N LEU A 45 1.34 -12.98 -0.10
CA LEU A 45 0.27 -12.59 -1.02
C LEU A 45 0.82 -12.23 -2.41
N LYS A 46 0.07 -12.63 -3.46
CA LYS A 46 0.31 -12.25 -4.86
C LYS A 46 0.46 -10.74 -5.00
N LYS A 47 1.31 -10.28 -5.92
CA LYS A 47 1.54 -8.85 -6.14
C LYS A 47 0.24 -8.17 -6.58
N THR A 48 -0.13 -7.11 -5.87
CA THR A 48 -1.39 -6.37 -6.08
C THR A 48 -1.09 -4.95 -6.53
N GLN A 49 -1.82 -4.47 -7.53
CA GLN A 49 -1.90 -3.05 -7.89
C GLN A 49 -3.16 -2.44 -7.28
N PRO A 50 -3.12 -1.17 -6.83
CA PRO A 50 -4.31 -0.44 -6.42
C PRO A 50 -5.27 -0.29 -7.61
N GLU A 51 -6.58 -0.30 -7.32
CA GLU A 51 -7.60 0.10 -8.28
C GLU A 51 -7.50 1.63 -8.50
N ALA A 52 -7.76 2.09 -9.72
CA ALA A 52 -7.70 3.50 -10.11
C ALA A 52 -8.84 4.33 -9.49
#